data_AF-A0A1E4SP70-F1
#
_entry.id   AF-A0A1E4SP70-F1
#
_cell.length_a   1.000
_cell.length_b   1.000
_cell.length_c   1.000
_cell.angle_alpha   90.00
_cell.angle_beta   90.00
_cell.angle_gamma   90.00
#
_symmetry.space_group_name_H-M   'P 1'
#
loop_
_entity.id
_entity.type
_entity.pdbx_description
1 polymer ?
#
loop_
_entity_poly.entity_id
_entity_poly.type
_entity_poly.pdbx_seq_one_letter_code
_entity_poly.pdbx_strand_id
1 'polypeptide(L)'
;NILVDSLAYVKRVDDEQARLATEASTADKIHTLMDHIKHHRELLYLLAVFHQQCSKAGIAPGSSRQQSWRFYWVYMTQLKPLHDSFWELCRLVEIANHPHRLRWDVRDVGLLDPNNFDPEVYAQLQTGRFEGVDFRDVQ
;
A
#
# COMPACT_ATOMS: atom_id res chain seq x y z
N ASN A 1 18.55 6.17 -37.35
CA ASN A 1 18.61 5.05 -36.38
C ASN A 1 18.71 5.44 -34.93
N ILE A 2 19.21 6.63 -34.56
CA ILE A 2 19.33 7.05 -33.15
C ILE A 2 17.99 7.00 -32.37
N LEU A 3 16.88 7.41 -32.99
CA LEU A 3 15.55 7.39 -32.35
C LEU A 3 15.04 5.97 -32.04
N VAL A 4 15.38 4.98 -32.88
CA VAL A 4 14.97 3.58 -32.69
C VAL A 4 15.77 2.96 -31.54
N ASP A 5 17.07 3.28 -31.45
CA ASP A 5 17.94 2.83 -30.38
C ASP A 5 17.57 3.47 -29.03
N SER A 6 17.18 4.75 -29.01
CA SER A 6 16.69 5.42 -27.80
C SER A 6 15.37 4.84 -27.31
N LEU A 7 14.42 4.53 -28.20
CA LEU A 7 13.15 3.89 -27.83
C LEU A 7 13.34 2.45 -27.33
N ALA A 8 14.24 1.70 -27.96
CA ALA A 8 14.60 0.35 -27.52
C ALA A 8 15.33 0.36 -26.16
N TYR A 9 16.16 1.37 -25.92
CA TYR A 9 16.85 1.56 -24.65
C TYR A 9 15.87 1.93 -23.53
N VAL A 10 14.98 2.91 -23.75
CA VAL A 10 13.94 3.29 -22.79
C VAL A 10 13.05 2.10 -22.46
N LYS A 11 12.61 1.34 -23.47
CA LYS A 11 11.80 0.13 -23.26
C LYS A 11 12.56 -0.94 -22.46
N ARG A 12 13.86 -1.14 -22.73
CA ARG A 12 14.68 -2.12 -22.00
C ARG A 12 14.91 -1.70 -20.54
N VAL A 13 15.08 -0.41 -20.28
CA VAL A 13 15.21 0.12 -18.91
C VAL A 13 13.89 -0.03 -18.16
N ASP A 14 12.76 0.30 -18.78
CA ASP A 14 11.42 0.09 -18.21
C ASP A 14 11.14 -1.40 -17.95
N ASP A 15 11.48 -2.28 -18.89
CA ASP A 15 11.30 -3.73 -18.75
C ASP A 15 12.17 -4.29 -17.62
N GLU A 16 13.40 -3.79 -17.44
CA GLU A 16 14.29 -4.22 -16.35
C GLU A 16 13.85 -3.65 -14.99
N GLN A 17 13.39 -2.39 -14.93
CA GLN A 17 12.80 -1.83 -13.71
C GLN A 17 11.50 -2.54 -13.33
N ALA A 18 10.67 -2.88 -14.32
CA ALA A 18 9.49 -3.70 -14.11
C ALA A 18 9.87 -5.10 -13.60
N ARG A 19 10.93 -5.71 -14.12
CA ARG A 19 11.43 -7.02 -13.69
C ARG A 19 11.96 -7.00 -12.26
N LEU A 20 12.76 -6.00 -11.91
CA LEU A 20 13.24 -5.77 -10.55
C LEU A 20 12.08 -5.51 -9.57
N ALA A 21 11.04 -4.80 -10.02
CA ALA A 21 9.82 -4.59 -9.25
C ALA A 21 9.01 -5.89 -9.07
N THR A 22 9.08 -6.88 -9.97
CA THR A 22 8.45 -8.19 -9.79
C THR A 22 9.26 -9.15 -8.91
N GLU A 23 10.59 -9.05 -8.91
CA GLU A 23 11.48 -9.96 -8.16
C GLU A 23 11.58 -9.61 -6.66
N ALA A 24 11.36 -8.35 -6.27
CA ALA A 24 11.35 -7.94 -4.86
C ALA A 24 10.19 -8.60 -4.08
N SER A 25 10.50 -9.13 -2.89
CA SER A 25 9.50 -9.76 -2.03
C SER A 25 8.48 -8.72 -1.51
N THR A 26 7.28 -9.17 -1.12
CA THR A 26 6.28 -8.28 -0.53
C THR A 26 6.82 -7.60 0.74
N ALA A 27 7.61 -8.32 1.54
CA ALA A 27 8.23 -7.78 2.74
C ALA A 27 9.21 -6.63 2.41
N ASP A 28 10.07 -6.80 1.40
CA ASP A 28 11.02 -5.75 0.98
C ASP A 28 10.28 -4.50 0.49
N LYS A 29 9.17 -4.69 -0.24
CA LYS A 29 8.31 -3.60 -0.73
C LYS A 29 7.65 -2.85 0.43
N ILE A 30 7.17 -3.56 1.45
CA ILE A 30 6.61 -2.93 2.65
C ILE A 30 7.67 -2.19 3.44
N HIS A 31 8.83 -2.78 3.66
CA HIS A 31 9.94 -2.12 4.34
C HIS A 31 10.31 -0.81 3.64
N THR A 32 10.49 -0.88 2.32
CA THR A 32 10.81 0.29 1.48
C THR A 32 9.70 1.33 1.53
N LEU A 33 8.43 0.92 1.48
CA LEU A 33 7.29 1.84 1.60
C LEU A 33 7.31 2.55 2.96
N MET A 34 7.45 1.80 4.05
CA MET A 34 7.47 2.35 5.41
C MET A 34 8.63 3.32 5.60
N ASP A 35 9.82 3.00 5.08
CA ASP A 35 10.97 3.90 5.13
C ASP A 35 10.72 5.24 4.44
N HIS A 36 9.99 5.24 3.33
CA HIS A 36 9.65 6.47 2.62
C HIS A 36 8.51 7.25 3.29
N ILE A 37 7.51 6.58 3.89
CA ILE A 37 6.35 7.26 4.45
C ILE A 37 6.46 7.60 5.94
N LYS A 38 7.46 7.09 6.67
CA LYS A 38 7.57 7.22 8.14
C LYS A 38 7.56 8.66 8.68
N HIS A 39 7.87 9.65 7.86
CA HIS A 39 7.83 11.07 8.23
C HIS A 39 6.63 11.83 7.61
N HIS A 40 5.78 11.15 6.84
CA HIS A 40 4.62 11.71 6.17
C HIS A 40 3.34 11.38 6.94
N ARG A 41 2.89 12.32 7.77
CA ARG A 41 1.76 12.13 8.69
C ARG A 41 0.49 11.74 7.96
N GLU A 42 0.23 12.33 6.80
CA GLU A 42 -0.94 12.09 5.96
C GLU A 42 -0.95 10.67 5.40
N LEU A 43 0.21 10.17 4.95
CA LEU A 43 0.35 8.80 4.43
C LEU A 43 0.22 7.78 5.55
N LEU A 44 0.82 8.03 6.71
CA LEU A 44 0.66 7.19 7.90
C LEU A 44 -0.81 7.15 8.37
N TYR A 45 -1.48 8.29 8.36
CA TYR A 45 -2.90 8.39 8.70
C TYR A 45 -3.76 7.60 7.70
N LEU A 46 -3.59 7.80 6.39
CA LEU A 46 -4.33 7.07 5.36
C LEU A 46 -4.13 5.56 5.47
N LEU A 47 -2.89 5.11 5.72
CA LEU A 47 -2.57 3.70 5.93
C LEU A 47 -3.26 3.14 7.18
N ALA A 48 -3.21 3.86 8.30
CA ALA A 48 -3.87 3.45 9.54
C ALA A 48 -5.40 3.36 9.36
N VAL A 49 -6.02 4.33 8.69
CA VAL A 49 -7.45 4.31 8.38
C VAL A 49 -7.78 3.14 7.44
N PHE A 50 -6.95 2.88 6.42
CA PHE A 50 -7.11 1.72 5.55
C PHE A 50 -7.10 0.41 6.35
N HIS A 51 -6.11 0.21 7.23
CA HIS A 51 -6.03 -0.95 8.13
C HIS A 51 -7.25 -1.08 9.05
N GLN A 52 -7.77 0.03 9.57
CA GLN A 52 -8.98 0.04 10.39
C GLN A 52 -10.20 -0.45 9.60
N GLN A 53 -10.36 0.00 8.35
CA GLN A 53 -11.45 -0.46 7.48
C GLN A 53 -11.29 -1.93 7.07
N CYS A 54 -10.05 -2.39 6.83
CA CYS A 54 -9.74 -3.81 6.65
C CYS A 54 -10.20 -4.63 7.86
N SER A 55 -9.84 -4.20 9.08
CA SER A 55 -10.25 -4.87 10.31
C SER A 55 -11.77 -4.95 10.46
N LYS A 56 -12.50 -3.86 10.14
CA LYS A 56 -13.97 -3.86 10.10
C LYS A 56 -14.52 -4.87 9.08
N ALA A 57 -13.82 -5.17 8.00
CA ALA A 57 -14.19 -6.19 7.01
C ALA A 57 -13.74 -7.61 7.38
N GLY A 58 -13.10 -7.81 8.56
CA GLY A 58 -12.56 -9.11 8.97
C GLY A 58 -11.16 -9.40 8.42
N ILE A 59 -10.48 -8.40 7.87
CA ILE A 59 -9.12 -8.47 7.33
C ILE A 59 -8.18 -7.86 8.37
N ALA A 60 -7.65 -8.70 9.24
CA ALA A 60 -6.66 -8.33 10.25
C ALA A 60 -5.52 -9.36 10.26
N PRO A 61 -4.36 -9.03 10.85
CA PRO A 61 -3.28 -10.00 11.02
C PRO A 61 -3.77 -11.27 11.70
N GLY A 62 -3.57 -12.42 11.05
CA GLY A 62 -3.96 -13.73 11.59
C GLY A 62 -5.47 -14.04 11.61
N SER A 63 -6.33 -13.19 11.04
CA SER A 63 -7.77 -13.47 10.98
C SER A 63 -8.09 -14.59 9.98
N SER A 64 -9.13 -15.37 10.26
CA SER A 64 -9.72 -16.29 9.28
C SER A 64 -10.57 -15.48 8.30
N ARG A 65 -10.06 -15.32 7.07
CA ARG A 65 -10.66 -14.45 6.05
C ARG A 65 -11.64 -15.22 5.18
N GLN A 66 -12.88 -14.75 5.12
CA GLN A 66 -13.93 -15.33 4.28
C GLN A 66 -14.57 -14.26 3.42
N GLN A 67 -14.75 -14.59 2.14
CA GLN A 67 -15.41 -13.69 1.20
C GLN A 67 -16.85 -13.49 1.66
N SER A 68 -17.26 -12.23 1.83
CA SER A 68 -18.59 -11.90 2.33
C SER A 68 -19.16 -10.68 1.64
N TRP A 69 -20.49 -10.56 1.66
CA TRP A 69 -21.16 -9.34 1.20
C TRP A 69 -20.73 -8.10 2.00
N ARG A 70 -20.38 -8.28 3.28
CA ARG A 70 -19.80 -7.21 4.09
C ARG A 70 -18.47 -6.73 3.51
N PHE A 71 -17.57 -7.65 3.14
CA PHE A 71 -16.34 -7.30 2.43
C PHE A 71 -16.66 -6.56 1.13
N TYR A 72 -17.67 -7.01 0.37
CA TYR A 72 -18.06 -6.34 -0.87
C TYR A 72 -18.36 -4.85 -0.65
N TRP A 73 -19.22 -4.55 0.32
CA TRP A 73 -19.63 -3.18 0.61
C TRP A 73 -18.48 -2.33 1.14
N VAL A 74 -17.67 -2.87 2.06
CA VAL A 74 -16.51 -2.14 2.62
C VAL A 74 -15.46 -1.90 1.55
N TYR A 75 -15.22 -2.87 0.66
CA TYR A 75 -14.29 -2.71 -0.44
C TYR A 75 -14.68 -1.54 -1.35
N MET A 76 -15.92 -1.53 -1.82
CA MET A 76 -16.37 -0.55 -2.81
C MET A 76 -16.48 0.86 -2.22
N THR A 77 -16.93 0.99 -0.96
CA THR A 77 -17.23 2.28 -0.36
C THR A 77 -16.11 2.88 0.47
N GLN A 78 -15.18 2.06 0.97
CA GLN A 78 -14.12 2.51 1.89
C GLN A 78 -12.73 2.13 1.37
N LEU A 79 -12.45 0.83 1.16
CA LEU A 79 -11.09 0.39 0.86
C LEU A 79 -10.58 0.91 -0.47
N LYS A 80 -11.39 0.86 -1.53
CA LYS A 80 -10.99 1.33 -2.86
C LYS A 80 -10.67 2.84 -2.86
N PRO A 81 -11.55 3.73 -2.37
CA PRO A 81 -11.23 5.16 -2.26
C PRO A 81 -9.98 5.45 -1.41
N LEU A 82 -9.81 4.78 -0.26
CA LEU A 82 -8.65 4.97 0.61
C LEU A 82 -7.36 4.49 -0.05
N HIS A 83 -7.39 3.32 -0.69
CA HIS A 83 -6.27 2.79 -1.46
C HIS A 83 -5.86 3.73 -2.58
N ASP A 84 -6.82 4.17 -3.39
CA ASP A 84 -6.55 5.04 -4.53
C ASP A 84 -5.99 6.40 -4.04
N SER A 85 -6.51 6.94 -2.94
CA SER A 85 -6.03 8.19 -2.34
C SER A 85 -4.61 8.05 -1.76
N PHE A 86 -4.32 6.92 -1.10
CA PHE A 86 -2.98 6.64 -0.57
C PHE A 86 -1.94 6.61 -1.69
N TRP A 87 -2.19 5.84 -2.76
CA TRP A 87 -1.23 5.72 -3.86
C TRP A 87 -1.13 6.98 -4.71
N GLU A 88 -2.22 7.73 -4.86
CA GLU A 88 -2.16 9.04 -5.51
C GLU A 88 -1.32 10.02 -4.70
N LEU A 89 -1.44 10.03 -3.37
CA LEU A 89 -0.57 10.86 -2.53
C LEU A 89 0.89 10.43 -2.62
N CYS A 90 1.17 9.12 -2.57
CA CYS A 90 2.53 8.59 -2.82
C CYS A 90 3.09 9.03 -4.18
N ARG A 91 2.25 9.09 -5.22
CA ARG A 91 2.65 9.58 -6.55
C ARG A 91 2.96 11.08 -6.53
N LEU A 92 2.15 11.88 -5.84
CA LEU A 92 2.36 13.32 -5.72
C LEU A 92 3.63 13.68 -4.94
N VAL A 93 4.03 12.86 -3.98
CA VAL A 93 5.28 13.03 -3.22
C VAL A 93 6.45 12.21 -3.77
N GLU A 94 6.35 11.72 -5.02
CA GLU A 94 7.40 10.99 -5.75
C GLU A 94 7.89 9.69 -5.08
N ILE A 95 7.06 9.07 -4.22
CA ILE A 95 7.35 7.78 -3.56
C ILE A 95 6.97 6.59 -4.45
N ALA A 96 5.89 6.70 -5.24
CA ALA A 96 5.40 5.62 -6.10
C ALA A 96 5.08 6.12 -7.51
N ASN A 97 5.74 5.54 -8.52
CA ASN A 97 5.59 5.94 -9.93
C ASN A 97 4.76 4.97 -10.76
N HIS A 98 4.28 3.87 -10.16
CA HIS A 98 3.55 2.83 -10.85
C HIS A 98 2.13 2.67 -10.29
N PRO A 99 1.17 2.24 -11.12
CA PRO A 99 -0.19 2.01 -10.66
C PRO A 99 -0.24 0.79 -9.73
N HIS A 100 -0.63 1.01 -8.49
CA HIS A 100 -0.93 -0.06 -7.54
C HIS A 100 -2.39 -0.48 -7.67
N ARG A 101 -2.67 -1.79 -7.57
CA ARG A 101 -4.03 -2.34 -7.71
C ARG A 101 -4.50 -2.92 -6.38
N LEU A 102 -5.66 -2.46 -5.95
CA LEU A 102 -6.44 -3.16 -4.93
C LEU A 102 -7.05 -4.41 -5.57
N ARG A 103 -6.86 -5.57 -4.93
CA ARG A 103 -7.37 -6.84 -5.42
C ARG A 103 -8.73 -7.14 -4.84
N TRP A 104 -9.66 -7.59 -5.68
CA TRP A 104 -10.96 -8.10 -5.25
C TRP A 104 -10.85 -9.52 -4.66
N ASP A 105 -10.04 -9.68 -3.63
CA ASP A 105 -9.87 -10.94 -2.90
C ASP A 105 -9.66 -10.61 -1.43
N VAL A 106 -10.54 -11.10 -0.55
CA VAL A 106 -10.40 -10.89 0.89
C VAL A 106 -9.10 -11.48 1.45
N ARG A 107 -8.51 -12.49 0.77
CA ARG A 107 -7.30 -13.17 1.23
C ARG A 107 -6.02 -12.39 0.92
N ASP A 108 -6.07 -11.56 -0.11
CA ASP A 108 -4.99 -10.72 -0.58
C ASP A 108 -5.61 -9.44 -1.14
N VAL A 109 -5.64 -8.38 -0.34
CA VAL A 109 -6.12 -7.06 -0.80
C VAL A 109 -5.02 -6.22 -1.46
N GLY A 110 -3.85 -6.79 -1.74
CA GLY A 110 -2.72 -6.11 -2.36
C GLY A 110 -1.66 -5.67 -1.34
N LEU A 111 -0.83 -4.71 -1.74
CA LEU A 111 0.38 -4.37 -0.97
C LEU A 111 0.06 -3.81 0.42
N LEU A 112 -1.00 -3.00 0.56
CA LEU A 112 -1.43 -2.43 1.84
C LEU A 112 -2.18 -3.42 2.75
N ASP A 113 -2.23 -4.70 2.41
CA ASP A 113 -2.86 -5.72 3.26
C ASP A 113 -2.19 -5.77 4.64
N PRO A 114 -2.96 -5.72 5.75
CA PRO A 114 -2.42 -5.84 7.11
C PRO A 114 -1.48 -7.03 7.34
N ASN A 115 -1.65 -8.15 6.61
CA ASN A 115 -0.79 -9.33 6.72
C ASN A 115 0.63 -9.10 6.18
N ASN A 116 0.86 -8.07 5.37
CA ASN A 116 2.17 -7.78 4.80
C ASN A 116 3.08 -6.99 5.75
N PHE A 117 2.54 -6.50 6.87
CA PHE A 117 3.28 -5.68 7.84
C PHE A 117 3.72 -6.49 9.03
N ASP A 118 4.89 -6.16 9.56
CA ASP A 118 5.34 -6.72 10.83
C ASP A 118 4.32 -6.40 11.95
N PRO A 119 4.07 -7.34 12.88
CA PRO A 119 3.08 -7.14 13.94
C PRO A 119 3.31 -5.86 14.76
N GLU A 120 4.58 -5.49 14.98
CA GLU A 120 4.95 -4.27 15.69
C GLU A 120 4.60 -3.01 14.90
N VAL A 121 4.93 -2.98 13.61
CA VAL A 121 4.57 -1.87 12.71
C VAL A 121 3.05 -1.69 12.65
N TYR A 122 2.32 -2.79 12.45
CA TYR A 122 0.86 -2.76 12.43
C TYR A 122 0.30 -2.21 13.74
N ALA A 123 0.79 -2.71 14.89
CA ALA A 123 0.35 -2.29 16.21
C ALA A 123 0.61 -0.79 16.45
N GLN A 124 1.80 -0.30 16.10
CA GLN A 124 2.14 1.12 16.19
C GLN A 124 1.17 1.97 15.35
N LEU A 125 0.95 1.62 14.08
CA LEU A 125 0.00 2.32 13.21
C LEU A 125 -1.40 2.42 13.84
N GLN A 126 -1.88 1.38 14.53
CA GLN A 126 -3.19 1.41 15.19
C GLN A 126 -3.27 2.39 16.38
N THR A 127 -2.13 2.81 16.95
CA THR A 127 -2.09 3.80 18.03
C THR A 127 -2.17 5.25 17.54
N GLY A 128 -2.03 5.49 16.24
CA GLY A 128 -1.87 6.83 15.68
C GLY A 128 -0.46 7.41 15.83
N ARG A 129 0.53 6.58 16.19
CA ARG A 129 1.94 6.94 16.34
C ARG A 129 2.83 5.88 15.70
N PHE A 130 3.80 6.31 14.90
CA PHE A 130 4.79 5.41 14.29
C PHE A 130 6.18 6.01 14.44
N GLU A 131 7.11 5.28 15.07
CA GLU A 131 8.51 5.73 15.30
C GLU A 131 8.63 7.16 15.87
N GLY A 132 7.71 7.52 16.78
CA GLY A 132 7.69 8.86 17.41
C GLY A 132 6.96 9.95 16.62
N VAL A 133 6.56 9.68 15.37
CA VAL A 133 5.70 10.56 14.58
C VAL A 133 4.25 10.35 14.99
N ASP A 134 3.62 11.39 15.52
CA ASP A 134 2.20 11.43 15.88
C ASP A 134 1.38 11.93 14.68
N PHE A 135 0.36 11.20 14.25
CA PHE A 135 -0.48 11.56 13.11
C PHE A 135 -1.98 11.57 13.45
N ARG A 136 -2.31 11.64 14.74
CA ARG A 136 -3.71 11.67 15.23
C ARG A 136 -4.45 12.97 14.95
N ASP A 137 -3.70 14.05 14.74
CA ASP A 137 -4.18 15.41 14.49
C ASP A 137 -4.37 15.73 12.99
N VAL A 138 -4.13 14.76 12.11
CA VAL A 138 -4.43 14.89 10.66
C VAL A 138 -5.94 14.88 10.39
N GLN A 139 -6.74 14.41 11.36
CA GLN A 139 -8.19 14.23 11.27
C GLN A 139 -8.98 15.55 11.22
#